data_AF-A0A521YHF7-F1
#
_entry.id   AF-A0A521YHF7-F1
#
_cell.length_a   1.000
_cell.length_b   1.000
_cell.length_c   1.000
_cell.angle_alpha   90.00
_cell.angle_beta   90.00
_cell.angle_gamma   90.00
#
_symmetry.space_group_name_H-M   'P 1'
#
loop_
_entity.id
_entity.type
_entity.pdbx_description
1 polymer ?
#
loop_
_entity_poly.entity_id
_entity_poly.type
_entity_poly.pdbx_seq_one_letter_code
_entity_poly.pdbx_strand_id
1 'polypeptide(L)' 'MRNNQLVTPFWKNALKSLPAELRPRYVHEMEAAERWELRIQALIEAGSRAKSALARMFQTPRGAH' A
#
# COMPACT_ATOMS: atom_id res chain seq x y z
N MET A 1 -2.96 15.14 -21.83
CA MET A 1 -3.81 13.96 -21.52
C MET A 1 -3.45 13.50 -20.12
N ARG A 2 -4.41 13.45 -19.19
CA ARG A 2 -4.14 13.15 -17.77
C ARG A 2 -4.04 11.63 -17.62
N ASN A 3 -2.83 11.11 -17.45
CA ASN A 3 -2.57 9.68 -17.29
C ASN A 3 -3.25 9.20 -16.00
N ASN A 4 -4.28 8.38 -16.16
CA ASN A 4 -5.03 7.74 -15.08
C ASN A 4 -4.08 6.84 -14.28
N GLN A 5 -3.57 7.33 -13.14
CA GLN A 5 -2.35 6.83 -12.48
C GLN A 5 -2.63 5.69 -11.48
N LEU A 6 -3.67 4.89 -11.73
CA LEU A 6 -3.90 3.67 -10.95
C LEU A 6 -2.74 2.70 -11.22
N VAL A 7 -2.09 2.22 -10.18
CA VAL A 7 -0.87 1.40 -10.26
C VAL A 7 -1.22 -0.07 -10.13
N THR A 8 -2.08 -0.40 -9.18
CA THR A 8 -2.45 -1.78 -8.84
C THR A 8 -3.41 -2.36 -9.88
N PRO A 9 -3.30 -3.67 -10.18
CA PRO A 9 -4.24 -4.35 -11.06
C PRO A 9 -5.70 -4.29 -10.57
N PHE A 10 -5.91 -4.34 -9.24
CA PHE A 10 -7.24 -4.28 -8.64
C PHE A 10 -7.95 -2.96 -8.99
N TRP A 11 -7.35 -1.81 -8.68
CA TRP A 11 -7.98 -0.52 -8.92
C TRP A 11 -8.12 -0.23 -10.43
N LYS A 12 -7.17 -0.67 -11.27
CA LYS A 12 -7.31 -0.62 -12.74
C LYS A 12 -8.55 -1.37 -13.23
N ASN A 13 -8.80 -2.56 -12.70
CA ASN A 13 -9.95 -3.37 -13.07
C ASN A 13 -11.26 -2.78 -12.51
N ALA A 14 -11.23 -2.27 -11.28
CA ALA A 14 -12.38 -1.60 -10.66
C ALA A 14 -12.81 -0.35 -11.44
N LEU A 15 -11.87 0.45 -11.94
CA LEU A 15 -12.21 1.59 -12.80
C LEU A 15 -12.76 1.13 -14.16
N LYS A 16 -12.24 0.04 -14.72
CA LYS A 16 -12.74 -0.53 -15.99
C LYS A 16 -14.15 -1.11 -15.85
N SER A 17 -14.50 -1.69 -14.70
CA SER A 17 -15.86 -2.19 -14.44
C SER A 17 -16.90 -1.08 -14.34
N LEU A 18 -16.50 0.17 -14.09
CA LEU A 18 -17.42 1.29 -14.08
C LEU A 18 -17.84 1.71 -15.51
N PRO A 19 -19.10 2.14 -15.69
CA PRO A 19 -19.56 2.80 -16.91
C PRO A 19 -18.67 4.01 -17.25
N ALA A 20 -18.41 4.22 -18.54
CA ALA A 20 -17.46 5.25 -19.02
C ALA A 20 -17.79 6.66 -18.52
N GLU A 21 -19.08 6.96 -18.35
CA GLU A 21 -19.60 8.23 -17.86
C GLU A 21 -19.27 8.48 -16.39
N LEU A 22 -19.15 7.42 -15.58
CA LEU A 22 -18.87 7.49 -14.16
C LEU A 22 -17.37 7.44 -13.84
N ARG A 23 -16.54 6.92 -14.76
CA ARG A 23 -15.09 6.86 -14.61
C ARG A 23 -14.44 8.21 -14.27
N PRO A 24 -14.69 9.32 -14.98
CA PRO A 24 -14.07 10.61 -14.64
C PRO A 24 -14.54 11.17 -13.28
N ARG A 25 -15.73 10.75 -12.80
CA ARG A 25 -16.25 11.15 -11.49
C ARG A 25 -15.55 10.42 -10.35
N TYR A 26 -15.35 9.10 -10.50
CA TYR A 26 -14.79 8.25 -9.43
C TYR A 26 -13.28 8.02 -9.52
N VAL A 27 -12.64 8.31 -10.67
CA VAL A 27 -11.19 8.11 -10.83
C VAL A 27 -10.39 8.76 -9.72
N HIS A 28 -10.76 9.98 -9.31
CA HIS A 28 -9.96 10.72 -8.35
C HIS A 28 -10.08 10.15 -6.93
N GLU A 29 -11.27 9.68 -6.55
CA GLU A 29 -11.47 8.99 -5.28
C GLU A 29 -10.79 7.62 -5.27
N MET A 30 -10.87 6.87 -6.38
CA MET A 30 -10.18 5.58 -6.53
C MET A 30 -8.66 5.74 -6.45
N GLU A 31 -8.09 6.78 -7.07
CA GLU A 31 -6.66 7.09 -6.97
C GLU A 31 -6.24 7.46 -5.55
N ALA A 32 -7.07 8.19 -4.81
CA ALA A 32 -6.79 8.53 -3.41
C ALA A 32 -6.84 7.28 -2.52
N ALA A 33 -7.85 6.43 -2.72
CA ALA A 33 -8.00 5.17 -1.99
C ALA A 33 -6.82 4.22 -2.24
N GLU A 34 -6.39 4.05 -3.49
CA GLU A 34 -5.22 3.22 -3.83
C GLU A 34 -3.93 3.71 -3.13
N ARG A 35 -3.70 5.03 -3.12
CA ARG A 35 -2.51 5.58 -2.44
C ARG A 35 -2.55 5.37 -0.94
N TRP A 36 -3.73 5.44 -0.33
CA TRP A 36 -3.91 5.17 1.09
C TRP A 36 -3.62 3.72 1.42
N GLU A 37 -4.14 2.79 0.63
CA GLU A 37 -3.89 1.36 0.77
C GLU A 37 -2.37 1.04 0.69
N LEU A 38 -1.69 1.56 -0.34
CA LEU A 38 -0.25 1.38 -0.50
C LEU A 38 0.57 1.98 0.66
N ARG A 39 0.16 3.15 1.17
CA ARG A 39 0.81 3.77 2.34
C ARG A 39 0.63 2.94 3.60
N ILE A 40 -0.57 2.42 3.84
CA ILE A 40 -0.85 1.57 5.01
C ILE A 40 0.00 0.30 4.92
N GLN A 41 0.05 -0.34 3.75
CA GLN A 41 0.86 -1.53 3.55
C GLN A 41 2.35 -1.26 3.81
N ALA A 42 2.87 -0.15 3.28
CA ALA A 42 4.26 0.26 3.54
C ALA A 42 4.54 0.53 5.02
N LEU A 43 3.61 1.15 5.75
CA LEU A 43 3.73 1.38 7.19
C LEU A 43 3.71 0.06 7.98
N ILE A 44 2.85 -0.88 7.61
CA ILE A 44 2.79 -2.21 8.23
C ILE A 44 4.10 -2.97 8.01
N GLU A 45 4.64 -2.95 6.79
CA GLU A 45 5.92 -3.58 6.47
C GLU A 45 7.08 -2.94 7.25
N ALA A 46 7.14 -1.60 7.28
CA ALA A 46 8.17 -0.89 8.02
C ALA A 46 8.08 -1.19 9.53
N GLY A 47 6.88 -1.16 10.09
CA GLY A 47 6.64 -1.53 11.49
C GLY A 47 7.01 -2.98 11.80
N SER A 48 6.71 -3.90 10.89
CA SER A 48 7.06 -5.32 11.04
C SER A 48 8.57 -5.54 10.98
N ARG A 49 9.28 -4.83 10.09
CA ARG A 49 10.75 -4.85 10.00
C ARG A 49 11.38 -4.24 11.24
N ALA A 50 10.85 -3.12 11.74
CA ALA A 50 11.32 -2.48 12.96
C ALA A 50 11.14 -3.40 14.19
N LYS A 51 9.96 -4.02 14.33
CA LYS A 51 9.70 -5.02 15.37
C LYS A 51 10.66 -6.20 15.27
N SER A 52 10.90 -6.72 14.07
CA SER A 52 11.82 -7.84 13.84
C SER A 52 13.27 -7.49 14.16
N ALA A 53 13.71 -6.28 13.80
CA ALA A 53 15.05 -5.77 14.12
C ALA A 53 15.21 -5.56 15.63
N LEU A 54 14.21 -4.98 16.30
CA LEU A 54 14.18 -4.81 17.74
C LEU A 54 14.22 -6.17 18.45
N ALA A 55 13.39 -7.13 18.03
CA ALA A 55 13.38 -8.47 18.60
C ALA A 55 14.74 -9.15 18.49
N ARG A 56 15.43 -9.03 17.35
CA ARG A 56 16.80 -9.54 17.18
C ARG A 56 17.80 -8.89 18.13
N MET A 57 17.70 -7.58 18.37
CA MET A 57 18.58 -6.87 19.28
C MET A 57 18.44 -7.37 20.73
N PHE A 58 17.22 -7.72 21.16
CA PHE A 58 16.95 -8.30 22.48
C PHE A 58 17.17 -9.82 22.56
N GLN A 59 17.14 -10.52 21.44
CA GLN A 59 17.45 -11.97 21.35
C GLN A 59 18.95 -12.25 21.23
N THR A 60 19.81 -11.23 21.11
CA THR A 60 21.26 -11.41 21.23
C THR A 60 21.57 -12.06 22.58
N PRO A 61 22.01 -13.34 22.63
CA PRO A 61 22.21 -14.01 23.90
C PRO A 61 23.40 -13.33 24.60
N ARG A 62 23.17 -12.78 25.80
CA ARG A 62 24.23 -12.48 26.78
C ARG A 62 24.77 -13.79 27.40
N GLY A 63 25.09 -14.76 26.55
CA GLY A 63 25.44 -16.12 26.96
C GLY A 63 26.46 -16.73 26.02
N ALA A 64 27.61 -16.08 25.87
CA ALA A 64 28.84 -16.73 25.50
C ALA A 64 29.86 -16.29 26.55
N HIS A 65 29.83 -16.99 27.69
CA HIS A 65 30.77 -16.87 28.78
C HIS A 65 31.58 -18.17 28.86
#